data_AF-A0A942FXW8-F1
#
_entry.id   AF-A0A942FXW8-F1
#
_cell.length_a   1.000
_cell.length_b   1.000
_cell.length_c   1.000
_cell.angle_alpha   90.00
_cell.angle_beta   90.00
_cell.angle_gamma   90.00
#
_symmetry.space_group_name_H-M   'P 1'
#
loop_
_entity.id
_entity.type
_entity.pdbx_description
1 polymer ?
#
loop_
_entity_poly.entity_id
_entity_poly.type
_entity_poly.pdbx_seq_one_letter_code
_entity_poly.pdbx_strand_id
1 'polypeptide(L)'
;QARLQLREAENSREAIKRQLAGEEPVLLPEAAGIESAIAIPEIDGRIDAQKRNLDALLQRFTEQHPDVAGTRRIIKELEEQKRQELAARKKVATAHPAAVSINANPAYQQMKVAFTEADATVAALRVRVAEYESRYSRAVGMLKLVPKIEAEFTQLNRDYDIHKRNYDSLIQRRESAAISEGMTDISSVADFRLIDPPHASRTPVGPNRMVLLVVALLGSLAAGFAASFAASQLRPTFFDAQGLSQVSGLPLLGSVSAIVTPADRQAGRRDLLRFSAGLAGLVAVYVLAIAAAAIIIFRAA
;
A
#
# COMPACT_ATOMS: atom_id res chain seq x y z
N GLN A 1 15.65 29.62 18.90
CA GLN A 1 15.83 31.06 19.19
C GLN A 1 14.58 31.69 19.80
N ALA A 2 13.40 31.70 19.16
CA ALA A 2 12.21 32.38 19.74
C ALA A 2 11.76 31.87 21.12
N ARG A 3 11.77 30.55 21.37
CA ARG A 3 11.50 29.98 22.70
C ARG A 3 12.52 30.39 23.77
N LEU A 4 13.78 30.60 23.37
CA LEU A 4 14.83 31.04 24.29
C LEU A 4 14.58 32.51 24.68
N GLN A 5 14.29 33.37 23.70
CA GLN A 5 13.93 34.78 23.94
C GLN A 5 12.68 34.92 24.82
N LEU A 6 11.66 34.08 24.61
CA LEU A 6 10.49 34.06 25.49
C LEU A 6 10.88 33.74 26.94
N ARG A 7 11.73 32.73 27.13
CA ARG A 7 12.17 32.30 28.47
C ARG A 7 13.04 33.36 29.15
N GLU A 8 13.88 34.05 28.38
CA GLU A 8 14.66 35.20 28.85
C GLU A 8 13.75 36.36 29.30
N ALA A 9 12.74 36.70 28.50
CA ALA A 9 11.77 37.76 28.83
C ALA A 9 10.85 37.39 30.01
N GLU A 10 10.46 36.12 30.15
CA GLU A 10 9.71 35.64 31.31
C GLU A 10 10.54 35.77 32.59
N ASN A 11 11.83 35.42 32.52
CA ASN A 11 12.75 35.58 33.64
C ASN A 11 12.97 37.04 34.02
N SER A 12 13.09 37.96 33.05
CA SER A 12 13.25 39.40 33.33
C SER A 12 11.99 40.00 33.95
N ARG A 13 10.81 39.65 33.44
CA ARG A 13 9.51 40.03 34.02
C ARG A 13 9.38 39.54 35.46
N GLU A 14 9.71 38.29 35.75
CA GLU A 14 9.64 37.73 37.11
C GLU A 14 10.70 38.34 38.04
N ALA A 15 11.82 38.84 37.53
CA ALA A 15 12.78 39.61 38.32
C ALA A 15 12.21 40.99 38.72
N ILE A 16 11.61 41.73 37.78
CA ILE A 16 10.96 43.03 38.05
C ILE A 16 9.78 42.84 39.01
N LYS A 17 8.98 41.78 38.82
CA LYS A 17 7.87 41.44 39.73
C LYS A 17 8.33 41.18 41.16
N ARG A 18 9.46 40.49 41.33
CA ARG A 18 10.06 40.25 42.66
C ARG A 18 10.56 41.55 43.30
N GLN A 19 11.13 42.47 42.53
CA GLN A 19 11.52 43.80 43.02
C GLN A 19 10.29 44.60 43.48
N LEU A 20 9.22 44.60 42.68
CA LEU A 20 7.96 45.27 43.01
C LEU A 20 7.27 44.71 44.27
N ALA A 21 7.44 43.40 44.54
CA ALA A 21 6.89 42.75 45.73
C ALA A 21 7.80 42.87 46.97
N GLY A 22 9.11 43.05 46.78
CA GLY A 22 10.10 43.17 47.85
C GLY A 22 10.34 44.61 48.32
N GLU A 23 10.07 45.61 47.48
CA GLU A 23 9.94 47.00 47.92
C GLU A 23 8.60 47.14 48.66
N GLU A 24 8.60 46.85 49.97
CA GLU A 24 7.53 47.33 50.84
C GLU A 24 7.42 48.85 50.66
N PRO A 25 6.21 49.38 50.39
CA PRO A 25 6.07 50.79 50.13
C PRO A 25 6.48 51.55 51.37
N VAL A 26 7.64 52.21 51.30
CA VAL A 26 8.11 53.14 52.33
C VAL A 26 7.06 54.24 52.41
N LEU A 27 6.20 54.13 53.42
CA LEU A 27 5.20 55.13 53.76
C LEU A 27 5.97 56.39 54.14
N LEU A 28 6.02 57.37 53.25
CA LEU A 28 6.63 58.67 53.53
C LEU A 28 5.93 59.29 54.77
N PRO A 29 6.69 59.90 55.70
CA PRO A 29 6.11 60.57 56.86
C PRO A 29 5.08 61.63 56.44
N GLU A 30 3.97 61.65 57.17
CA GLU A 30 2.66 62.26 56.87
C GLU A 30 2.60 63.79 56.67
N ALA A 31 3.70 64.52 56.57
CA ALA A 31 3.67 65.98 56.80
C ALA A 31 3.75 66.90 55.57
N ALA A 32 3.96 66.42 54.33
CA ALA A 32 4.21 67.35 53.20
C ALA A 32 3.58 67.00 51.83
N GLY A 33 3.02 65.80 51.63
CA GLY A 33 2.56 65.35 50.31
C GLY A 33 1.04 65.19 50.14
N ILE A 34 0.29 65.25 51.24
CA ILE A 34 -1.16 65.00 51.23
C ILE A 34 -1.92 66.12 50.50
N GLU A 35 -1.44 67.36 50.59
CA GLU A 35 -2.05 68.48 49.86
C GLU A 35 -1.88 68.35 48.34
N SER A 36 -0.72 67.89 47.86
CA SER A 36 -0.47 67.62 46.45
C SER A 36 -1.20 66.39 45.90
N ALA A 37 -1.42 65.35 46.72
CA ALA A 37 -2.19 64.16 46.33
C ALA A 37 -3.71 64.41 46.31
N ILE A 38 -4.17 65.46 46.99
CA ILE A 38 -5.57 65.87 47.04
C ILE A 38 -5.85 67.07 46.10
N ALA A 39 -4.82 67.66 45.48
CA ALA A 39 -4.98 68.74 44.51
C ALA A 39 -5.78 68.29 43.27
N ILE A 40 -6.64 69.19 42.77
CA ILE A 40 -7.41 68.99 41.54
C ILE A 40 -6.97 70.09 40.55
N PRO A 41 -5.80 69.92 39.90
CA PRO A 41 -5.18 70.98 39.09
C PRO A 41 -6.08 71.46 37.94
N GLU A 42 -6.93 70.57 37.41
CA GLU A 42 -7.93 70.90 36.39
C GLU A 42 -9.03 71.86 36.88
N ILE A 43 -9.53 71.70 38.12
CA ILE A 43 -10.57 72.58 38.70
C ILE A 43 -9.93 73.88 39.21
N ASP A 44 -8.75 73.80 39.81
CA ASP A 44 -8.00 74.96 40.31
C ASP A 44 -7.62 75.93 39.18
N GLY A 45 -7.13 75.40 38.04
CA GLY A 45 -6.82 76.22 36.86
C GLY A 45 -8.05 76.93 36.29
N ARG A 46 -9.23 76.28 36.33
CA ARG A 46 -10.50 76.89 35.87
C ARG A 46 -11.00 77.99 36.82
N ILE A 47 -10.89 77.78 38.14
CA ILE A 47 -11.25 78.79 39.14
C ILE A 47 -10.36 80.03 38.99
N ASP A 48 -9.06 79.85 38.84
CA ASP A 48 -8.13 80.98 38.69
C ASP A 48 -8.35 81.75 37.38
N ALA A 49 -8.64 81.04 36.28
CA ALA A 49 -9.03 81.68 35.02
C ALA A 49 -10.30 82.52 35.17
N GLN A 50 -11.32 82.02 35.87
CA GLN A 50 -12.57 82.74 36.11
C GLN A 50 -12.40 83.90 37.10
N LYS A 51 -11.52 83.78 38.11
CA LYS A 51 -11.16 84.88 39.02
C LYS A 51 -10.48 86.03 38.27
N ARG A 52 -9.50 85.72 37.40
CA ARG A 52 -8.88 86.74 36.54
C ARG A 52 -9.89 87.41 35.60
N ASN A 53 -10.85 86.65 35.08
CA ASN A 53 -11.94 87.19 34.27
C ASN A 53 -12.84 88.13 35.09
N LEU A 54 -13.17 87.76 36.33
CA LEU A 54 -13.93 88.61 37.25
C LEU A 54 -13.20 89.93 37.54
N ASP A 55 -11.88 89.88 37.79
CA ASP A 55 -11.07 91.07 38.04
C ASP A 55 -11.05 92.02 36.84
N ALA A 56 -10.97 91.48 35.62
CA ALA A 56 -11.05 92.26 34.39
C ALA A 56 -12.43 92.90 34.18
N LEU A 57 -13.51 92.21 34.57
CA LEU A 57 -14.88 92.73 34.49
C LEU A 57 -15.13 93.84 35.53
N LEU A 58 -14.58 93.72 36.73
CA LEU A 58 -14.71 94.74 37.79
C LEU A 58 -13.97 96.05 37.50
N GLN A 59 -12.96 96.03 36.62
CA GLN A 59 -12.29 97.23 36.15
C GLN A 59 -13.14 98.06 35.17
N ARG A 60 -14.15 97.44 34.53
CA ARG A 60 -14.96 98.05 33.46
C ARG A 60 -16.44 98.21 33.83
N PHE A 61 -16.95 97.34 34.70
CA PHE A 61 -18.35 97.26 35.08
C PHE A 61 -18.50 97.37 36.61
N THR A 62 -19.62 97.92 37.05
CA THR A 62 -19.98 97.97 38.47
C THR A 62 -20.41 96.59 38.99
N GLU A 63 -20.35 96.39 40.31
CA GLU A 63 -20.63 95.08 40.95
C GLU A 63 -22.03 94.51 40.67
N GLN A 64 -22.96 95.33 40.18
CA GLN A 64 -24.34 94.96 39.86
C GLN A 64 -24.54 94.52 38.40
N HIS A 65 -23.49 94.50 37.57
CA HIS A 65 -23.60 94.09 36.17
C HIS A 65 -23.94 92.59 36.03
N PRO A 66 -24.85 92.19 35.12
CA PRO A 66 -25.27 90.79 34.94
C PRO A 66 -24.08 89.84 34.66
N ASP A 67 -23.05 90.29 33.95
CA ASP A 67 -21.87 89.47 33.63
C ASP A 67 -20.95 89.23 34.85
N VAL A 68 -20.88 90.19 35.78
CA VAL A 68 -20.15 90.05 37.05
C VAL A 68 -20.88 89.07 37.96
N ALA A 69 -22.21 89.14 38.01
CA ALA A 69 -23.04 88.20 38.75
C ALA A 69 -22.97 86.77 38.17
N GLY A 70 -22.96 86.63 36.85
CA GLY A 70 -22.79 85.36 36.14
C GLY A 70 -21.45 84.70 36.43
N THR A 71 -20.36 85.45 36.33
CA THR A 71 -18.99 84.95 36.61
C THR A 71 -18.83 84.56 38.08
N ARG A 72 -19.38 85.35 39.02
CA ARG A 72 -19.40 84.97 40.45
C ARG A 72 -20.19 83.69 40.71
N ARG A 73 -21.31 83.47 40.02
CA ARG A 73 -22.09 82.22 40.12
C ARG A 73 -21.29 81.01 39.62
N ILE A 74 -20.58 81.16 38.51
CA ILE A 74 -19.71 80.11 37.95
C ILE A 74 -18.56 79.78 38.91
N ILE A 75 -17.90 80.79 39.49
CA ILE A 75 -16.84 80.58 40.50
C ILE A 75 -17.40 79.81 41.70
N LYS A 76 -18.57 80.21 42.21
CA LYS A 76 -19.22 79.53 43.34
C LYS A 76 -19.56 78.07 43.02
N GLU A 77 -20.01 77.79 41.81
CA GLU A 77 -20.29 76.43 41.35
C GLU A 77 -19.02 75.58 41.24
N LEU A 78 -17.94 76.13 40.66
CA LEU A 78 -16.64 75.47 40.58
C LEU A 78 -16.03 75.22 41.97
N GLU A 79 -16.20 76.15 42.92
CA GLU A 79 -15.75 75.98 44.31
C GLU A 79 -16.54 74.88 45.05
N GLU A 80 -17.84 74.75 44.77
CA GLU A 80 -18.65 73.67 45.32
C GLU A 80 -18.30 72.31 44.70
N GLN A 81 -18.08 72.26 43.38
CA GLN A 81 -17.58 71.06 42.68
C GLN A 81 -16.23 70.62 43.24
N LYS A 82 -15.29 71.56 43.44
CA LYS A 82 -14.01 71.30 44.10
C LYS A 82 -14.22 70.66 45.47
N ARG A 83 -15.13 71.20 46.29
CA ARG A 83 -15.39 70.69 47.63
C ARG A 83 -15.94 69.27 47.63
N GLN A 84 -16.84 68.95 46.70
CA GLN A 84 -17.41 67.62 46.54
C GLN A 84 -16.37 66.59 46.10
N GLU A 85 -15.52 66.94 45.12
CA GLU A 85 -14.43 66.05 44.69
C GLU A 85 -13.36 65.86 45.77
N LEU A 86 -12.99 66.92 46.49
CA LEU A 86 -12.07 66.82 47.62
C LEU A 86 -12.65 65.92 48.72
N ALA A 87 -13.96 66.00 49.00
CA ALA A 87 -14.62 65.13 49.97
C ALA A 87 -14.67 63.67 49.49
N ALA A 88 -14.92 63.43 48.20
CA ALA A 88 -14.90 62.09 47.61
C ALA A 88 -13.48 61.48 47.65
N ARG A 89 -12.46 62.24 47.25
CA ARG A 89 -11.05 61.81 47.29
C ARG A 89 -10.55 61.62 48.72
N LYS A 90 -10.95 62.47 49.68
CA LYS A 90 -10.66 62.28 51.11
C LYS A 90 -11.28 60.99 51.66
N LYS A 91 -12.53 60.67 51.29
CA LYS A 91 -13.18 59.40 51.69
C LYS A 91 -12.47 58.16 51.12
N VAL A 92 -11.95 58.24 49.90
CA VAL A 92 -11.17 57.16 49.28
C VAL A 92 -9.78 57.05 49.92
N ALA A 93 -9.14 58.19 50.23
CA ALA A 93 -7.84 58.24 50.89
C ALA A 93 -7.89 57.72 52.35
N THR A 94 -8.97 57.97 53.09
CA THR A 94 -9.15 57.40 54.45
C THR A 94 -9.49 55.91 54.44
N ALA A 95 -10.16 55.42 53.40
CA ALA A 95 -10.43 53.98 53.25
C ALA A 95 -9.21 53.17 52.78
N HIS A 96 -8.31 53.79 51.99
CA HIS A 96 -7.11 53.15 51.47
C HIS A 96 -5.88 54.08 51.54
N PRO A 97 -5.36 54.40 52.74
CA PRO A 97 -4.22 55.32 52.90
C PRO A 97 -2.95 54.81 52.22
N ALA A 98 -2.77 53.49 52.15
CA ALA A 98 -1.65 52.87 51.44
C ALA A 98 -1.71 53.09 49.92
N ALA A 99 -2.89 53.02 49.29
CA ALA A 99 -3.02 53.13 47.84
C ALA A 99 -2.68 54.53 47.30
N VAL A 100 -2.90 55.58 48.11
CA VAL A 100 -2.58 56.97 47.75
C VAL A 100 -1.07 57.23 47.91
N SER A 101 -0.44 56.70 48.95
CA SER A 101 1.01 56.84 49.18
C SER A 101 1.86 56.00 48.21
N ILE A 102 1.39 54.79 47.85
CA ILE A 102 2.05 53.90 46.87
C ILE A 102 2.08 54.55 45.47
N ASN A 103 1.02 55.25 45.07
CA ASN A 103 1.00 55.96 43.80
C ASN A 103 1.77 57.29 43.82
N ALA A 104 2.21 57.78 44.98
CA ALA A 104 2.98 59.02 45.08
C ALA A 104 4.50 58.82 44.94
N ASN A 105 5.01 57.58 45.07
CA ASN A 105 6.43 57.29 44.92
C ASN A 105 6.82 57.17 43.43
N PRO A 106 7.61 58.10 42.86
CA PRO A 106 8.01 58.06 41.45
C PRO A 106 8.83 56.81 41.09
N ALA A 107 9.57 56.21 42.04
CA ALA A 107 10.31 54.96 41.79
C ALA A 107 9.37 53.76 41.56
N TYR A 108 8.29 53.67 42.35
CA TYR A 108 7.28 52.62 42.21
C TYR A 108 6.50 52.76 40.89
N GLN A 109 6.21 54.01 40.46
CA GLN A 109 5.59 54.25 39.15
C GLN A 109 6.50 53.81 38.00
N GLN A 110 7.81 54.11 38.05
CA GLN A 110 8.78 53.66 37.05
C GLN A 110 8.88 52.13 36.99
N MET A 111 8.96 51.47 38.15
CA MET A 111 8.96 50.00 38.25
C MET A 111 7.69 49.37 37.67
N LYS A 112 6.53 49.98 37.91
CA LYS A 112 5.25 49.51 37.38
C LYS A 112 5.16 49.68 35.85
N VAL A 113 5.67 50.80 35.31
CA VAL A 113 5.79 51.00 33.86
C VAL A 113 6.71 49.92 33.26
N ALA A 114 7.89 49.70 33.84
CA ALA A 114 8.83 48.66 33.40
C ALA A 114 8.22 47.25 33.45
N PHE A 115 7.42 46.94 34.49
CA PHE A 115 6.70 45.67 34.58
C PHE A 115 5.66 45.53 33.47
N THR A 116 4.86 46.57 33.19
CA THR A 116 3.86 46.51 32.12
C THR A 116 4.50 46.39 30.74
N GLU A 117 5.64 47.02 30.52
CA GLU A 117 6.42 46.88 29.30
C GLU A 117 6.98 45.46 29.16
N ALA A 118 7.60 44.92 30.22
CA ALA A 118 8.08 43.54 30.24
C ALA A 118 6.94 42.53 30.02
N ASP A 119 5.78 42.72 30.64
CA ASP A 119 4.60 41.87 30.45
C ASP A 119 4.09 41.92 28.99
N ALA A 120 4.07 43.12 28.38
CA ALA A 120 3.74 43.29 26.97
C ALA A 120 4.74 42.58 26.05
N THR A 121 6.06 42.64 26.35
CA THR A 121 7.07 41.91 25.57
C THR A 121 6.91 40.40 25.67
N VAL A 122 6.61 39.87 26.87
CA VAL A 122 6.34 38.45 27.08
C VAL A 122 5.10 38.02 26.29
N ALA A 123 4.02 38.80 26.34
CA ALA A 123 2.81 38.51 25.57
C ALA A 123 3.09 38.48 24.06
N ALA A 124 3.84 39.45 23.53
CA ALA A 124 4.22 39.49 22.12
C ALA A 124 5.08 38.29 21.71
N LEU A 125 6.07 37.91 22.55
CA LEU A 125 6.94 36.76 22.29
C LEU A 125 6.18 35.43 22.35
N ARG A 126 5.18 35.29 23.24
CA ARG A 126 4.31 34.10 23.28
C ARG A 126 3.54 33.91 21.99
N VAL A 127 2.93 34.98 21.46
CA VAL A 127 2.24 34.94 20.17
C VAL A 127 3.20 34.53 19.06
N ARG A 128 4.40 35.10 19.05
CA ARG A 128 5.43 34.77 18.05
C ARG A 128 5.88 33.30 18.12
N VAL A 129 6.05 32.75 19.33
CA VAL A 129 6.38 31.34 19.52
C VAL A 129 5.25 30.45 19.03
N ALA A 130 4.00 30.74 19.39
CA ALA A 130 2.84 29.95 18.97
C ALA A 130 2.69 29.94 17.43
N GLU A 131 2.90 31.08 16.78
CA GLU A 131 2.86 31.18 15.31
C GLU A 131 3.98 30.35 14.66
N TYR A 132 5.21 30.40 15.19
CA TYR A 132 6.31 29.58 14.68
C TYR A 132 6.09 28.08 14.93
N GLU A 133 5.50 27.69 16.05
CA GLU A 133 5.15 26.30 16.32
C GLU A 133 4.07 25.80 15.36
N SER A 134 3.06 26.62 15.07
CA SER A 134 2.02 26.34 14.07
C SER A 134 2.60 26.23 12.65
N ARG A 135 3.54 27.10 12.28
CA ARG A 135 4.25 26.99 10.98
C ARG A 135 5.10 25.74 10.92
N TYR A 136 5.81 25.42 12.00
CA TYR A 136 6.65 24.24 12.10
C TYR A 136 5.83 22.96 12.00
N SER A 137 4.71 22.86 12.72
CA SER A 137 3.84 21.68 12.67
C SER A 137 3.23 21.49 11.28
N ARG A 138 2.81 22.57 10.61
CA ARG A 138 2.38 22.54 9.21
C ARG A 138 3.49 22.05 8.27
N ALA A 139 4.70 22.59 8.39
CA ALA A 139 5.84 22.17 7.57
C ALA A 139 6.20 20.69 7.77
N VAL A 140 6.22 20.22 9.02
CA VAL A 140 6.44 18.80 9.35
C VAL A 140 5.31 17.92 8.81
N GLY A 141 4.06 18.39 8.88
CA GLY A 141 2.92 17.73 8.26
C GLY A 141 3.09 17.53 6.76
N MET A 142 3.51 18.59 6.04
CA MET A 142 3.80 18.52 4.61
C MET A 142 4.98 17.58 4.31
N LEU A 143 6.04 17.61 5.13
CA LEU A 143 7.20 16.74 4.94
C LEU A 143 6.85 15.25 5.06
N LYS A 144 5.87 14.90 5.91
CA LYS A 144 5.36 13.53 6.01
C LYS A 144 4.59 13.08 4.76
N LEU A 145 4.04 14.01 3.98
CA LEU A 145 3.31 13.70 2.75
C LEU A 145 4.27 13.45 1.58
N VAL A 146 5.48 14.03 1.60
CA VAL A 146 6.45 13.91 0.49
C VAL A 146 6.76 12.45 0.13
N PRO A 147 7.13 11.55 1.06
CA PRO A 147 7.39 10.15 0.71
C PRO A 147 6.16 9.41 0.16
N LYS A 148 4.96 9.79 0.63
CA LYS A 148 3.71 9.19 0.16
C LYS A 148 3.42 9.59 -1.28
N ILE A 149 3.58 10.88 -1.59
CA ILE A 149 3.41 11.42 -2.96
C ILE A 149 4.46 10.80 -3.89
N GLU A 150 5.71 10.65 -3.44
CA GLU A 150 6.76 10.00 -4.23
C GLU A 150 6.43 8.52 -4.52
N ALA A 151 5.93 7.78 -3.53
CA ALA A 151 5.50 6.41 -3.71
C ALA A 151 4.31 6.31 -4.69
N GLU A 152 3.32 7.19 -4.57
CA GLU A 152 2.17 7.26 -5.49
C GLU A 152 2.62 7.63 -6.91
N PHE A 153 3.53 8.59 -7.07
CA PHE A 153 4.07 9.00 -8.36
C PHE A 153 4.87 7.87 -9.04
N THR A 154 5.74 7.19 -8.29
CA THR A 154 6.52 6.05 -8.82
C THR A 154 5.62 4.87 -9.19
N GLN A 155 4.57 4.60 -8.41
CA GLN A 155 3.55 3.61 -8.75
C GLN A 155 2.80 3.99 -10.03
N LEU A 156 2.31 5.22 -10.14
CA LEU A 156 1.58 5.69 -11.32
C LEU A 156 2.44 5.61 -12.58
N ASN A 157 3.72 5.97 -12.49
CA ASN A 157 4.65 5.88 -13.61
C ASN A 157 4.85 4.42 -14.06
N ARG A 158 5.00 3.50 -13.10
CA ARG A 158 5.11 2.06 -13.39
C ARG A 158 3.83 1.52 -14.05
N ASP A 159 2.67 1.90 -13.54
CA ASP A 159 1.38 1.48 -14.10
C ASP A 159 1.20 2.03 -15.51
N TYR A 160 1.52 3.30 -15.73
CA TYR A 160 1.53 3.91 -17.07
C TYR A 160 2.44 3.15 -18.04
N ASP A 161 3.67 2.82 -17.65
CA ASP A 161 4.60 2.06 -18.48
C ASP A 161 4.07 0.66 -18.82
N ILE A 162 3.44 -0.03 -17.88
CA ILE A 162 2.80 -1.33 -18.12
C ILE A 162 1.66 -1.19 -19.12
N HIS A 163 0.78 -0.21 -18.91
CA HIS A 163 -0.36 0.03 -19.80
C HIS A 163 0.09 0.40 -21.21
N LYS A 164 1.12 1.25 -21.34
CA LYS A 164 1.70 1.61 -22.63
C LYS A 164 2.27 0.38 -23.35
N ARG A 165 3.07 -0.45 -22.68
CA ARG A 165 3.62 -1.68 -23.29
C ARG A 165 2.52 -2.66 -23.70
N ASN A 166 1.48 -2.80 -22.89
CA ASN A 166 0.34 -3.66 -23.22
C ASN A 166 -0.40 -3.12 -24.44
N TYR A 167 -0.64 -1.81 -24.51
CA TYR A 167 -1.25 -1.16 -25.66
C TYR A 167 -0.42 -1.36 -26.93
N ASP A 168 0.89 -1.12 -26.86
CA ASP A 168 1.81 -1.31 -28.00
C ASP A 168 1.80 -2.78 -28.49
N SER A 169 1.81 -3.75 -27.56
CA SER A 169 1.69 -5.18 -27.87
C SER A 169 0.34 -5.52 -28.53
N LEU A 170 -0.76 -4.93 -28.05
CA LEU A 170 -2.09 -5.13 -28.64
C LEU A 170 -2.18 -4.54 -30.05
N ILE A 171 -1.60 -3.35 -30.28
CA ILE A 171 -1.49 -2.77 -31.62
C ILE A 171 -0.69 -3.69 -32.53
N GLN A 172 0.48 -4.15 -32.09
CA GLN A 172 1.34 -5.03 -32.88
C GLN A 172 0.62 -6.33 -33.25
N ARG A 173 -0.11 -6.92 -32.31
CA ARG A 173 -0.93 -8.12 -32.56
C ARG A 173 -2.05 -7.84 -33.56
N ARG A 174 -2.76 -6.72 -33.40
CA ARG A 174 -3.82 -6.31 -34.35
C ARG A 174 -3.26 -6.14 -35.76
N GLU A 175 -2.13 -5.46 -35.88
CA GLU A 175 -1.48 -5.25 -37.18
C GLU A 175 -1.04 -6.59 -37.81
N SER A 176 -0.44 -7.48 -37.02
CA SER A 176 -0.05 -8.81 -37.50
C SER A 176 -1.26 -9.66 -37.93
N ALA A 177 -2.39 -9.53 -37.24
CA ALA A 177 -3.63 -10.22 -37.60
C ALA A 177 -4.23 -9.65 -38.89
N ALA A 178 -4.24 -8.31 -39.04
CA ALA A 178 -4.69 -7.64 -40.27
C ALA A 178 -3.83 -8.00 -41.48
N ILE A 179 -2.50 -8.08 -41.33
CA ILE A 179 -1.60 -8.57 -42.38
C ILE A 179 -1.90 -10.03 -42.73
N SER A 180 -2.16 -10.88 -41.72
CA SER A 180 -2.47 -12.30 -41.95
C SER A 180 -3.82 -12.50 -42.66
N GLU A 181 -4.82 -11.67 -42.31
CA GLU A 181 -6.12 -11.62 -42.98
C GLU A 181 -5.95 -11.18 -44.44
N GLY A 182 -5.23 -10.08 -44.69
CA GLY A 182 -4.91 -9.63 -46.04
C GLY A 182 -4.10 -10.64 -46.85
N MET A 183 -3.21 -11.41 -46.22
CA MET A 183 -2.48 -12.49 -46.88
C MET A 183 -3.39 -13.67 -47.25
N THR A 184 -4.44 -13.92 -46.46
CA THR A 184 -5.45 -14.96 -46.77
C THR A 184 -6.28 -14.55 -47.98
N ASP A 185 -6.68 -13.28 -48.08
CA ASP A 185 -7.36 -12.74 -49.26
C ASP A 185 -6.46 -12.80 -50.50
N ILE A 186 -5.17 -12.44 -50.38
CA ILE A 186 -4.18 -12.57 -51.46
C ILE A 186 -3.90 -14.04 -51.81
N SER A 187 -4.00 -14.98 -50.87
CA SER A 187 -3.78 -16.40 -51.14
C SER A 187 -4.87 -17.07 -52.00
N SER A 188 -6.00 -16.40 -52.23
CA SER A 188 -6.94 -16.78 -53.28
C SER A 188 -6.45 -16.40 -54.70
N VAL A 189 -5.38 -15.61 -54.80
CA VAL A 189 -4.67 -15.20 -56.04
C VAL A 189 -3.14 -15.25 -55.82
N ALA A 190 -2.63 -16.32 -55.22
CA ALA A 190 -1.19 -16.58 -55.18
C ALA A 190 -0.86 -17.71 -56.16
N ASP A 191 -0.23 -17.37 -57.29
CA ASP A 191 0.41 -18.34 -58.16
C ASP A 191 1.44 -19.13 -57.35
N PHE A 192 1.10 -20.37 -57.00
CA PHE A 192 2.00 -21.27 -56.29
C PHE A 192 3.19 -21.60 -57.18
N ARG A 193 4.32 -20.91 -56.97
CA ARG A 193 5.59 -21.31 -57.56
C ARG A 193 6.20 -22.41 -56.69
N LEU A 194 6.24 -23.61 -57.25
CA LEU A 194 6.83 -24.79 -56.61
C LEU A 194 8.34 -24.59 -56.45
N ILE A 195 8.80 -24.27 -55.23
CA ILE A 195 10.23 -24.09 -54.88
C ILE A 195 10.87 -25.43 -54.52
N ASP A 196 10.16 -26.26 -53.75
CA ASP A 196 10.60 -27.60 -53.36
C ASP A 196 9.42 -28.57 -53.47
N PRO A 197 9.46 -29.54 -54.41
CA PRO A 197 8.41 -30.54 -54.52
C PRO A 197 8.36 -31.42 -53.27
N PRO A 198 7.16 -31.89 -52.86
CA PRO A 198 7.05 -32.80 -51.73
C PRO A 198 7.84 -34.09 -52.01
N HIS A 199 8.87 -34.34 -51.20
CA HIS A 199 9.65 -35.56 -51.27
C HIS A 199 9.05 -36.58 -50.29
N ALA A 200 8.66 -37.74 -50.81
CA ALA A 200 8.34 -38.87 -49.95
C ALA A 200 9.62 -39.35 -49.25
N SER A 201 9.55 -39.59 -47.94
CA SER A 201 10.66 -40.20 -47.21
C SER A 201 10.99 -41.56 -47.82
N ARG A 202 12.27 -41.80 -48.11
CA ARG A 202 12.76 -43.08 -48.62
C ARG A 202 12.69 -44.20 -47.57
N THR A 203 12.60 -43.83 -46.29
CA THR A 203 12.48 -44.79 -45.20
C THR A 203 11.01 -45.06 -44.86
N PRO A 204 10.57 -46.32 -44.81
CA PRO A 204 9.21 -46.64 -44.39
C PRO A 204 8.95 -46.16 -42.95
N VAL A 205 7.83 -45.47 -42.75
CA VAL A 205 7.40 -44.92 -41.44
C VAL A 205 6.67 -45.98 -40.59
N GLY A 206 6.27 -47.11 -41.21
CA GLY A 206 5.60 -48.24 -40.54
C GLY A 206 6.55 -49.15 -39.74
N PRO A 207 6.01 -50.08 -38.93
CA PRO A 207 6.80 -50.91 -38.02
C PRO A 207 7.88 -51.72 -38.75
N ASN A 208 9.01 -51.97 -38.07
CA ASN A 208 10.14 -52.70 -38.64
C ASN A 208 9.71 -54.09 -39.13
N ARG A 209 9.78 -54.30 -40.45
CA ARG A 209 9.34 -55.53 -41.13
C ARG A 209 9.98 -56.79 -40.55
N MET A 210 11.23 -56.70 -40.07
CA MET A 210 11.93 -57.83 -39.46
C MET A 210 11.31 -58.23 -38.11
N VAL A 211 10.93 -57.26 -37.30
CA VAL A 211 10.26 -57.51 -36.00
C VAL A 211 8.89 -58.15 -36.23
N LEU A 212 8.13 -57.65 -37.22
CA LEU A 212 6.82 -58.20 -37.55
C LEU A 212 6.88 -59.67 -37.98
N LEU A 213 7.89 -60.05 -38.77
CA LEU A 213 8.10 -61.45 -39.19
C LEU A 213 8.40 -62.38 -38.01
N VAL A 214 9.24 -61.94 -37.07
CA VAL A 214 9.54 -62.72 -35.85
C VAL A 214 8.28 -62.91 -35.00
N VAL A 215 7.50 -61.84 -34.78
CA VAL A 215 6.25 -61.91 -34.02
C VAL A 215 5.24 -62.82 -34.71
N ALA A 216 5.11 -62.74 -36.04
CA ALA A 216 4.22 -63.60 -36.80
C ALA A 216 4.61 -65.09 -36.70
N LEU A 217 5.90 -65.41 -36.74
CA LEU A 217 6.39 -66.78 -36.58
C LEU A 217 6.03 -67.32 -35.19
N LEU A 218 6.39 -66.59 -34.13
CA LEU A 218 6.06 -66.97 -32.75
C LEU A 218 4.54 -67.10 -32.54
N GLY A 219 3.76 -66.16 -33.10
CA GLY A 219 2.30 -66.19 -33.06
C GLY A 219 1.72 -67.44 -33.72
N SER A 220 2.24 -67.84 -34.88
CA SER A 220 1.78 -69.04 -35.60
C SER A 220 2.10 -70.34 -34.86
N LEU A 221 3.28 -70.44 -34.23
CA LEU A 221 3.64 -71.59 -33.40
C LEU A 221 2.76 -71.68 -32.16
N ALA A 222 2.56 -70.55 -31.48
CA ALA A 222 1.70 -70.47 -30.31
C ALA A 222 0.25 -70.83 -30.66
N ALA A 223 -0.28 -70.33 -31.78
CA ALA A 223 -1.61 -70.67 -32.27
C ALA A 223 -1.74 -72.16 -32.63
N GLY A 224 -0.73 -72.74 -33.30
CA GLY A 224 -0.69 -74.17 -33.60
C GLY A 224 -0.70 -75.03 -32.34
N PHE A 225 0.14 -74.70 -31.35
CA PHE A 225 0.16 -75.38 -30.05
C PHE A 225 -1.17 -75.27 -29.32
N ALA A 226 -1.74 -74.06 -29.26
CA ALA A 226 -3.03 -73.82 -28.62
C ALA A 226 -4.16 -74.63 -29.30
N ALA A 227 -4.16 -74.71 -30.63
CA ALA A 227 -5.12 -75.51 -31.37
C ALA A 227 -4.95 -77.02 -31.10
N SER A 228 -3.71 -77.53 -31.07
CA SER A 228 -3.43 -78.93 -30.70
C SER A 228 -3.85 -79.25 -29.26
N PHE A 229 -3.59 -78.34 -28.31
CA PHE A 229 -4.00 -78.48 -26.91
C PHE A 229 -5.53 -78.46 -26.76
N ALA A 230 -6.22 -77.54 -27.44
CA ALA A 230 -7.68 -77.52 -27.43
C ALA A 230 -8.26 -78.82 -28.02
N ALA A 231 -7.67 -79.32 -29.12
CA ALA A 231 -8.08 -80.59 -29.72
C ALA A 231 -7.85 -81.79 -28.79
N SER A 232 -6.76 -81.80 -28.01
CA SER A 232 -6.52 -82.87 -27.02
C SER A 232 -7.51 -82.83 -25.86
N GLN A 233 -7.94 -81.64 -25.42
CA GLN A 233 -8.95 -81.50 -24.37
C GLN A 233 -10.34 -81.98 -24.82
N LEU A 234 -10.68 -81.78 -26.11
CA LEU A 234 -11.96 -82.23 -26.68
C LEU A 234 -12.03 -83.75 -26.92
N ARG A 235 -10.88 -84.45 -26.94
CA ARG A 235 -10.78 -85.91 -27.08
C ARG A 235 -9.96 -86.51 -25.94
N PRO A 236 -10.50 -86.56 -24.71
CA PRO A 236 -9.79 -87.18 -23.59
C PRO A 236 -9.53 -88.66 -23.94
N THR A 237 -8.26 -89.01 -24.11
CA THR A 237 -7.81 -90.37 -24.38
C THR A 237 -7.04 -90.86 -23.16
N PHE A 238 -7.40 -92.02 -22.63
CA PHE A 238 -6.70 -92.63 -21.50
C PHE A 238 -5.49 -93.40 -22.02
N PHE A 239 -4.28 -92.99 -21.58
CA PHE A 239 -3.03 -93.63 -21.99
C PHE A 239 -2.59 -94.78 -21.08
N ASP A 240 -3.19 -94.86 -19.88
CA ASP A 240 -2.85 -95.87 -18.88
C ASP A 240 -4.11 -96.57 -18.39
N ALA A 241 -4.00 -97.88 -18.17
CA ALA A 241 -5.05 -98.68 -17.60
C ALA A 241 -5.42 -98.14 -16.22
N GLN A 242 -4.43 -97.84 -15.37
CA GLN A 242 -4.67 -97.25 -14.03
C GLN A 242 -5.45 -95.93 -14.09
N GLY A 243 -5.16 -95.07 -15.07
CA GLY A 243 -5.89 -93.82 -15.28
C GLY A 243 -7.36 -94.02 -15.65
N LEU A 244 -7.66 -95.06 -16.41
CA LEU A 244 -9.05 -95.42 -16.74
C LEU A 244 -9.82 -95.92 -15.51
N SER A 245 -9.22 -96.74 -14.65
CA SER A 245 -9.87 -97.23 -13.42
C SER A 245 -10.16 -96.11 -12.42
N GLN A 246 -9.21 -95.18 -12.23
CA GLN A 246 -9.39 -94.05 -11.31
C GLN A 246 -10.53 -93.11 -11.73
N VAL A 247 -10.71 -92.89 -13.04
CA VAL A 247 -11.77 -92.01 -13.55
C VAL A 247 -13.12 -92.73 -13.68
N SER A 248 -13.14 -94.00 -14.03
CA SER A 248 -14.37 -94.79 -14.19
C SER A 248 -14.90 -95.42 -12.89
N GLY A 249 -14.06 -95.54 -11.86
CA GLY A 249 -14.42 -96.16 -10.57
C GLY A 249 -14.60 -97.69 -10.63
N LEU A 250 -14.27 -98.32 -11.75
CA LEU A 250 -14.44 -99.76 -11.98
C LEU A 250 -13.09 -100.51 -11.85
N PRO A 251 -13.06 -101.71 -11.25
CA PRO A 251 -11.84 -102.53 -11.18
C PRO A 251 -11.45 -103.08 -12.54
N LEU A 252 -10.18 -102.90 -12.94
CA LEU A 252 -9.64 -103.46 -14.19
C LEU A 252 -9.38 -104.95 -14.03
N LEU A 253 -9.95 -105.76 -14.92
CA LEU A 253 -9.77 -107.22 -14.93
C LEU A 253 -8.48 -107.68 -15.64
N GLY A 254 -7.83 -106.79 -16.41
CA GLY A 254 -6.59 -107.06 -17.12
C GLY A 254 -6.32 -106.02 -18.22
N SER A 255 -5.10 -105.99 -18.75
CA SER A 255 -4.75 -105.18 -19.93
C SER A 255 -4.15 -106.08 -21.01
N VAL A 256 -4.48 -105.82 -22.27
CA VAL A 256 -3.89 -106.52 -23.43
C VAL A 256 -2.98 -105.53 -24.13
N SER A 257 -1.70 -105.89 -24.29
CA SER A 257 -0.76 -105.06 -25.03
C SER A 257 -1.11 -105.06 -26.51
N ALA A 258 -1.20 -103.87 -27.11
CA ALA A 258 -1.49 -103.74 -28.53
C ALA A 258 -0.31 -104.28 -29.36
N ILE A 259 -0.56 -105.29 -30.20
CA ILE A 259 0.44 -105.81 -31.14
C ILE A 259 0.39 -104.90 -32.38
N VAL A 260 1.44 -104.09 -32.56
CA VAL A 260 1.52 -103.13 -33.67
C VAL A 260 1.65 -103.87 -35.00
N THR A 261 0.63 -103.77 -35.86
CA THR A 261 0.59 -104.40 -37.18
C THR A 261 1.50 -103.64 -38.16
N PRO A 262 2.08 -104.27 -39.20
CA PRO A 262 2.79 -103.53 -40.25
C PRO A 262 1.96 -102.40 -40.90
N ALA A 263 0.64 -102.53 -40.95
CA ALA A 263 -0.27 -101.48 -41.41
C ALA A 263 -0.27 -100.24 -40.49
N ASP A 264 -0.28 -100.44 -39.16
CA ASP A 264 -0.22 -99.35 -38.17
C ASP A 264 1.12 -98.62 -38.22
N ARG A 265 2.22 -99.34 -38.46
CA ARG A 265 3.54 -98.72 -38.67
C ARG A 265 3.58 -97.87 -39.93
N GLN A 266 2.93 -98.29 -41.02
CA GLN A 266 2.84 -97.50 -42.23
C GLN A 266 1.96 -96.25 -42.04
N ALA A 267 0.84 -96.37 -41.29
CA ALA A 267 0.00 -95.23 -40.93
C ALA A 267 0.78 -94.21 -40.09
N GLY A 268 1.48 -94.65 -39.04
CA GLY A 268 2.32 -93.77 -38.21
C GLY A 268 3.44 -93.08 -39.00
N ARG A 269 4.08 -93.78 -39.94
CA ARG A 269 5.06 -93.17 -40.85
C ARG A 269 4.42 -92.10 -41.74
N ARG A 270 3.22 -92.32 -42.26
CA ARG A 270 2.49 -91.32 -43.06
C ARG A 270 2.13 -90.09 -42.24
N ASP A 271 1.72 -90.26 -40.99
CA ASP A 271 1.37 -89.13 -40.12
C ASP A 271 2.60 -88.33 -39.69
N LEU A 272 3.71 -89.01 -39.37
CA LEU A 272 5.00 -88.34 -39.15
C LEU A 272 5.48 -87.59 -40.40
N LEU A 273 5.34 -88.19 -41.58
CA LEU A 273 5.67 -87.54 -42.85
C LEU A 273 4.82 -86.29 -43.08
N ARG A 274 3.50 -86.35 -42.84
CA ARG A 274 2.60 -85.19 -42.93
C ARG A 274 2.99 -84.09 -41.95
N PHE A 275 3.30 -84.45 -40.70
CA PHE A 275 3.74 -83.49 -39.69
C PHE A 275 5.08 -82.84 -40.07
N SER A 276 6.08 -83.63 -40.47
CA SER A 276 7.38 -83.11 -40.91
C SER A 276 7.26 -82.26 -42.18
N ALA A 277 6.37 -82.62 -43.11
CA ALA A 277 6.11 -81.85 -44.32
C ALA A 277 5.43 -80.50 -43.98
N GLY A 278 4.49 -80.49 -43.03
CA GLY A 278 3.89 -79.25 -42.53
C GLY A 278 4.91 -78.32 -41.87
N LEU A 279 5.78 -78.86 -41.01
CA LEU A 279 6.84 -78.09 -40.37
C LEU A 279 7.86 -77.55 -41.40
N ALA A 280 8.29 -78.38 -42.35
CA ALA A 280 9.18 -77.95 -43.43
C ALA A 280 8.52 -76.88 -44.31
N GLY A 281 7.22 -76.99 -44.60
CA GLY A 281 6.45 -76.00 -45.33
C GLY A 281 6.39 -74.65 -44.61
N LEU A 282 6.18 -74.64 -43.29
CA LEU A 282 6.19 -73.43 -42.48
C LEU A 282 7.56 -72.72 -42.55
N VAL A 283 8.65 -73.47 -42.39
CA VAL A 283 10.01 -72.93 -42.50
C VAL A 283 10.27 -72.38 -43.90
N ALA A 284 9.85 -73.08 -44.96
CA ALA A 284 10.00 -72.62 -46.33
C ALA A 284 9.26 -71.30 -46.59
N VAL A 285 8.01 -71.17 -46.12
CA VAL A 285 7.23 -69.93 -46.23
C VAL A 285 7.90 -68.79 -45.46
N TYR A 286 8.45 -69.06 -44.27
CA TYR A 286 9.15 -68.06 -43.47
C TYR A 286 10.42 -67.55 -44.16
N VAL A 287 11.24 -68.45 -44.73
CA VAL A 287 12.44 -68.09 -45.49
C VAL A 287 12.07 -67.27 -46.74
N LEU A 288 11.01 -67.65 -47.46
CA LEU A 288 10.50 -66.88 -48.60
C LEU A 288 10.03 -65.48 -48.18
N ALA A 289 9.36 -65.35 -47.03
CA ALA A 289 8.90 -64.06 -46.50
C ALA A 289 10.07 -63.14 -46.12
N ILE A 290 11.13 -63.69 -45.50
CA ILE A 290 12.36 -62.94 -45.21
C ILE A 290 13.04 -62.50 -46.51
N ALA A 291 13.17 -63.38 -47.49
CA ALA A 291 13.78 -63.05 -48.78
C ALA A 291 13.00 -61.95 -49.51
N ALA A 292 11.66 -62.03 -49.51
CA ALA A 292 10.80 -60.99 -50.09
C ALA A 292 10.95 -59.65 -49.34
N ALA A 293 10.97 -59.67 -48.00
CA ALA A 293 11.18 -58.47 -47.20
C ALA A 293 12.56 -57.84 -47.45
N ALA A 294 13.62 -58.64 -47.57
CA ALA A 294 14.96 -58.18 -47.90
C ALA A 294 15.03 -57.54 -49.30
N ILE A 295 14.37 -58.13 -50.30
CA ILE A 295 14.28 -57.56 -51.66
C ILE A 295 13.54 -56.22 -51.64
N ILE A 296 12.46 -56.11 -50.87
CA ILE A 296 11.71 -54.85 -50.76
C ILE A 296 12.53 -53.76 -50.08
N ILE A 297 13.29 -54.11 -49.04
CA ILE A 297 14.17 -53.16 -48.34
C ILE A 297 15.31 -52.73 -49.28
N PHE A 298 15.94 -53.67 -50.00
CA PHE A 298 17.01 -53.36 -50.96
C PHE A 298 16.53 -52.52 -52.14
N ARG A 299 15.28 -52.67 -52.58
CA ARG A 299 14.66 -51.82 -53.61
C ARG A 299 14.23 -50.44 -53.09
N ALA A 300 14.04 -50.30 -51.78
CA ALA A 300 13.61 -49.05 -51.16
C ALA A 300 14.78 -48.18 -50.68
N ALA A 301 15.96 -48.78 -50.45
CA ALA A 301 17.22 -48.10 -50.17
C ALA A 301 17.79 -47.47 -51.45
#